data_AF-A0A3D5EIM8-F1
#
_entry.id   AF-A0A3D5EIM8-F1
#
_cell.length_a   1.000
_cell.length_b   1.000
_cell.length_c   1.000
_cell.angle_alpha   90.00
_cell.angle_beta   90.00
_cell.angle_gamma   90.00
#
_symmetry.space_group_name_H-M   'P 1'
#
loop_
_entity.id
_entity.type
_entity.pdbx_description
1 polymer ?
#
loop_
_entity_poly.entity_id
_entity_poly.type
_entity_poly.pdbx_seq_one_letter_code
_entity_poly.pdbx_strand_id
1 'polypeptide(L)'
;MRTISECANQYLQRYCEQQRLQLVSVARKTTRPMLYRGKLDWRSEFLFEFSSTGDDCYQGTLLLNGLTVVKTETPPHRINTH
;
A
#
# COMPACT_ATOMS: atom_id res chain seq x y z
N MET A 1 4.31 13.44 9.98
CA MET A 1 3.72 12.13 9.65
C MET A 1 2.49 12.20 8.74
N ARG A 2 1.69 13.29 8.73
CA ARG A 2 0.51 13.42 7.86
C ARG A 2 0.84 13.32 6.36
N THR A 3 1.94 13.92 5.93
CA THR A 3 2.41 13.90 4.55
C THR A 3 2.62 12.49 3.99
N ILE A 4 3.13 11.54 4.80
CA ILE A 4 3.35 10.15 4.35
C ILE A 4 2.00 9.46 4.08
N SER A 5 1.03 9.67 4.97
CA SER A 5 -0.33 9.15 4.79
C SER A 5 -1.04 9.78 3.61
N GLU A 6 -0.86 11.08 3.38
CA GLU A 6 -1.40 11.77 2.19
C GLU A 6 -0.79 11.23 0.90
N CYS A 7 0.53 11.09 0.83
CA CYS A 7 1.20 10.48 -0.32
C CYS A 7 0.72 9.04 -0.55
N ALA A 8 0.59 8.25 0.51
CA ALA A 8 0.05 6.89 0.44
C ALA A 8 -1.35 6.88 -0.17
N ASN A 9 -2.25 7.73 0.34
CA ASN A 9 -3.63 7.79 -0.10
C ASN A 9 -3.74 8.26 -1.55
N GLN A 10 -3.05 9.35 -1.92
CA GLN A 10 -3.02 9.86 -3.30
C GLN A 10 -2.47 8.83 -4.30
N TYR A 11 -1.40 8.13 -3.93
CA TYR A 11 -0.83 7.07 -4.76
C TYR A 11 -1.81 5.90 -4.93
N LEU A 12 -2.40 5.42 -3.84
CA LEU A 12 -3.32 4.29 -3.84
C LEU A 12 -4.62 4.59 -4.57
N GLN A 13 -5.13 5.81 -4.44
CA GLN A 13 -6.30 6.26 -5.17
C GLN A 13 -6.05 6.19 -6.68
N ARG A 14 -4.93 6.76 -7.14
CA ARG A 14 -4.52 6.69 -8.55
C ARG A 14 -4.28 5.25 -9.03
N TYR A 15 -3.61 4.43 -8.21
CA TYR A 15 -3.37 3.02 -8.53
C TYR A 15 -4.68 2.25 -8.72
N CYS A 16 -5.63 2.44 -7.80
CA CYS A 16 -6.95 1.81 -7.90
C CYS A 16 -7.71 2.32 -9.13
N GLU A 17 -7.72 3.63 -9.39
CA GLU A 17 -8.34 4.22 -10.58
C GLU A 17 -7.78 3.62 -11.88
N GLN A 18 -6.45 3.47 -11.98
CA GLN A 18 -5.80 2.86 -13.16
C GLN A 18 -6.18 1.39 -13.36
N GLN A 19 -6.38 0.66 -12.27
CA GLN A 19 -6.76 -0.76 -12.28
C GLN A 19 -8.27 -0.98 -12.33
N ARG A 20 -9.09 0.10 -12.40
CA ARG A 20 -10.56 0.06 -12.25
C ARG A 20 -11.02 -0.60 -10.95
N LEU A 21 -10.26 -0.42 -9.88
CA LEU A 21 -10.58 -0.85 -8.53
C LEU A 21 -11.14 0.33 -7.74
N GLN A 22 -11.97 0.03 -6.75
CA GLN A 22 -12.48 1.02 -5.81
C GLN A 22 -11.68 0.94 -4.51
N LEU A 23 -10.96 2.01 -4.17
CA LEU A 23 -10.26 2.11 -2.89
C LEU A 23 -11.30 2.23 -1.76
N VAL A 24 -11.29 1.28 -0.84
CA VAL A 24 -12.22 1.19 0.29
C VAL A 24 -11.67 1.92 1.50
N SER A 25 -10.41 1.65 1.87
CA SER A 25 -9.78 2.25 3.05
C SER A 25 -8.26 2.15 3.00
N VAL A 26 -7.58 3.06 3.70
CA VAL A 26 -6.12 3.05 3.84
C VAL A 26 -5.77 3.21 5.32
N ALA A 27 -5.11 2.21 5.88
CA ALA A 27 -4.67 2.17 7.26
C ALA A 27 -3.14 2.05 7.33
N ARG A 28 -2.51 2.80 8.22
CA ARG A 28 -1.08 2.62 8.50
C ARG A 28 -0.91 1.39 9.38
N LYS A 29 -0.17 0.39 8.90
CA LYS A 29 0.05 -0.87 9.62
C LYS A 29 1.20 -0.77 10.62
N THR A 30 2.37 -0.32 10.17
CA THR A 30 3.50 -0.11 11.07
C THR A 30 4.49 0.89 10.46
N THR A 31 5.25 1.56 11.32
CA THR A 31 6.44 2.29 10.87
C THR A 31 7.58 1.92 11.77
N ARG A 32 8.66 1.45 11.15
CA ARG A 32 9.84 1.01 11.86
C ARG A 32 11.06 1.71 11.26
N PRO A 33 11.95 2.26 12.09
CA PRO A 33 13.25 2.70 11.62
C PRO A 33 14.00 1.47 11.09
N MET A 34 14.56 1.59 9.89
CA MET A 34 15.34 0.54 9.25
C MET A 34 16.70 1.11 8.88
N LEU A 35 17.76 0.37 9.19
CA LEU A 35 19.10 0.73 8.71
C LEU A 35 19.25 0.21 7.28
N TYR A 36 19.29 1.11 6.30
CA TYR A 36 19.58 0.74 4.91
C TYR A 36 20.93 1.31 4.51
N ARG A 37 21.90 0.42 4.21
CA ARG A 37 23.28 0.78 3.82
C ARG A 37 23.96 1.78 4.77
N GLY A 38 23.78 1.59 6.09
CA GLY A 38 24.41 2.43 7.12
C GLY A 38 23.74 3.79 7.33
N LYS A 39 22.63 4.10 6.64
CA LYS A 39 21.78 5.27 6.91
C LYS A 39 20.51 4.83 7.65
N LEU A 40 20.10 5.66 8.61
CA LEU A 40 18.82 5.48 9.29
C LEU A 40 17.71 5.93 8.34
N ASP A 41 16.89 4.98 7.90
CA ASP A 41 15.75 5.21 7.03
C ASP A 41 14.44 4.84 7.72
N TRP A 42 13.32 5.33 7.21
CA TRP A 42 12.02 5.20 7.84
C TRP A 42 11.10 4.38 6.95
N ARG A 43 11.01 3.09 7.24
CA ARG A 43 10.12 2.19 6.52
C ARG A 43 8.72 2.23 7.14
N SER A 44 7.75 2.65 6.33
CA SER A 44 6.34 2.71 6.70
C SER A 44 5.55 1.75 5.83
N GLU A 45 4.78 0.89 6.49
CA GLU A 45 3.89 -0.07 5.85
C GLU A 45 2.45 0.39 6.04
N PHE A 46 1.72 0.46 4.94
CA PHE A 46 0.31 0.81 4.88
C PHE A 46 -0.46 -0.39 4.35
N LEU A 47 -1.58 -0.71 4.99
CA LEU A 47 -2.55 -1.67 4.51
C LEU A 47 -3.65 -0.88 3.82
N PHE A 48 -4.05 -1.27 2.62
CA PHE A 48 -5.16 -0.65 1.93
C PHE A 48 -6.13 -1.70 1.45
N GLU A 49 -7.40 -1.37 1.54
CA GLU A 49 -8.49 -2.24 1.14
C GLU A 49 -9.06 -1.71 -0.16
N PHE A 50 -9.31 -2.60 -1.10
CA PHE A 50 -9.85 -2.27 -2.40
C PHE A 50 -10.86 -3.32 -2.83
N SER A 51 -11.85 -2.91 -3.61
CA SER A 51 -12.85 -3.78 -4.20
C SER A 51 -12.76 -3.77 -5.71
N SER A 52 -12.90 -4.92 -6.34
CA SER A 52 -12.97 -5.04 -7.80
C SER A 52 -14.41 -5.08 -8.33
N THR A 53 -15.36 -5.52 -7.51
CA THR A 53 -16.74 -5.88 -7.90
C THR A 53 -17.80 -5.23 -7.00
N GLY A 54 -17.38 -4.61 -5.90
CA GLY A 54 -18.27 -4.08 -4.86
C GLY A 54 -18.71 -5.13 -3.83
N ASP A 55 -18.57 -6.42 -4.14
CA ASP A 55 -18.93 -7.53 -3.25
C ASP A 55 -17.70 -8.10 -2.51
N ASP A 56 -16.54 -8.07 -3.16
CA ASP A 56 -15.28 -8.56 -2.59
C ASP A 56 -14.42 -7.42 -2.03
N CYS A 57 -13.85 -7.61 -0.84
CA CYS A 57 -12.84 -6.73 -0.27
C CYS A 57 -11.47 -7.41 -0.25
N TYR A 58 -10.53 -6.86 -0.99
CA TYR A 58 -9.15 -7.31 -1.06
C TYR A 58 -8.24 -6.38 -0.27
N GLN A 59 -7.22 -6.93 0.37
CA GLN A 59 -6.27 -6.16 1.15
C GLN A 59 -4.89 -6.16 0.48
N GLY A 60 -4.43 -5.00 0.03
CA GLY A 60 -3.09 -4.76 -0.46
C GLY A 60 -2.20 -4.11 0.60
N THR A 61 -0.89 -4.22 0.41
CA THR A 61 0.12 -3.60 1.27
C THR A 61 0.98 -2.64 0.46
N LEU A 62 1.16 -1.43 0.97
CA LEU A 62 2.03 -0.40 0.40
C LEU A 62 3.23 -0.16 1.32
N LEU A 63 4.40 -0.21 0.73
CA LEU A 63 5.68 0.00 1.38
C LEU A 63 6.25 1.35 0.94
N LEU A 64 6.38 2.24 1.92
CA LEU A 64 6.94 3.57 1.78
C LEU A 64 8.26 3.65 2.56
N ASN A 65 9.23 4.34 1.98
CA ASN A 65 10.48 4.71 2.64
C ASN A 65 10.57 6.22 2.65
N GLY A 66 10.36 6.81 3.83
CA GLY A 66 10.08 8.25 3.95
C GLY A 66 8.83 8.65 3.15
N LEU A 67 9.02 9.32 2.01
CA LEU A 67 7.96 9.79 1.10
C LEU A 67 7.97 9.05 -0.25
N THR A 68 8.87 8.09 -0.45
CA THR A 68 9.03 7.37 -1.70
C THR A 68 8.38 5.99 -1.63
N VAL A 69 7.53 5.68 -2.60
CA VAL A 69 6.94 4.33 -2.74
C VAL A 69 8.04 3.36 -3.15
N VAL A 70 8.29 2.36 -2.31
CA VAL A 70 9.29 1.31 -2.56
C VAL A 70 8.65 0.10 -3.22
N LYS A 71 7.49 -0.32 -2.73
CA LYS A 71 6.83 -1.52 -3.22
C LYS A 71 5.33 -1.43 -2.95
N THR A 72 4.54 -1.92 -3.88
CA THR A 72 3.10 -2.09 -3.73
C THR A 72 2.81 -3.56 -3.96
N GLU A 73 2.31 -4.23 -2.93
CA GLU A 73 1.98 -5.65 -2.95
C GLU A 73 0.48 -5.79 -2.87
N THR A 74 -0.16 -6.09 -4.00
CA THR A 74 -1.54 -6.57 -4.01
C THR A 74 -1.54 -8.09 -3.99
N PRO A 75 -2.42 -8.75 -3.22
CA PRO A 75 -2.51 -10.19 -3.22
C PRO A 75 -2.75 -10.64 -4.67
N PRO A 76 -1.95 -11.56 -5.20
CA PRO A 76 -2.19 -12.12 -6.51
C PRO A 76 -3.43 -12.99 -6.37
N HIS A 77 -4.61 -12.44 -6.63
CA HIS A 77 -5.78 -13.28 -6.73
C HIS A 77 -5.56 -14.26 -7.88
N ARG A 78 -5.35 -15.52 -7.47
CA ARG A 78 -5.15 -16.76 -8.25
C ARG A 78 -3.71 -17.07 -8.66
N ILE A 79 -3.00 -17.73 -7.75
CA ILE A 79 -2.43 -19.04 -8.10
C ILE A 79 -3.06 -20.09 -7.18
N ASN A 80 -4.32 -20.43 -7.49
CA ASN A 80 -4.79 -21.78 -7.23
C ASN A 80 -4.10 -22.66 -8.28
N THR A 81 -2.83 -23.01 -8.05
CA THR A 81 -2.19 -24.09 -8.79
C THR A 81 -2.90 -25.38 -8.39
N HIS A 82 -3.69 -25.88 -9.34
CA HIS A 82 -4.19 -27.24 -9.40
C HIS A 82 -3.04 -28.24 -9.42
#